data_AF-A0ABD5PKE4-F1
#
_entry.id   AF-A0ABD5PKE4-F1
#
_cell.length_a   1.000
_cell.length_b   1.000
_cell.length_c   1.000
_cell.angle_alpha   90.00
_cell.angle_beta   90.00
_cell.angle_gamma   90.00
#
_symmetry.space_group_name_H-M   'P 1'
#
loop_
_entity.id
_entity.type
_entity.pdbx_description
1 polymer ?
#
loop_
_entity_poly.entity_id
_entity_poly.type
_entity_poly.pdbx_seq_one_letter_code
_entity_poly.pdbx_strand_id
1 'polypeptide(L)'
;MTRLEEALECLRYDLQEEEYRVQVGMGAKLQRILNDYIEEETNFDSQRHKLTKRTLISAFQDAVIEVAEETHEEDAPNLDSLFQDKKGEVLRETLGHNLITYTIVFPLNLRESSKIPDSFSTPNADFERISETEWREEYEEPARNQDETSLVAFLEESPNDLYESDGLGGVFTYWKTEYDSRDHHYALSRIPEIVRLLLGKLNFVLWERSADVPQPASNERPPNARWSQLKEPFVYLVFDGDEYLNYWPYDYDLRRGSEGGRRDTDKRMEKFGEFPDLSAAREDLSSVDEFLANAILAYQDGITESSVHQSFFAFWRGIENLAQVERGQAKEVAVDRALFALESMTEKGVVREELQEAIKEIYGKRNELVHQGPHTGISRYHRAAAKILLDVLIELYIYYYEEGYSAADYRRLLEYGTRSAEEREETIRVINEIKELLEESEED
;
A
#
# COMPACT_ATOMS: atom_id res chain seq x y z
N MET A 1 -18.72 29.22 22.50
CA MET A 1 -17.47 29.61 21.82
C MET A 1 -17.54 28.95 20.46
N THR A 2 -17.49 29.72 19.38
CA THR A 2 -17.43 29.14 18.02
C THR A 2 -16.02 28.59 17.77
N ARG A 3 -15.87 27.69 16.81
CA ARG A 3 -14.53 27.17 16.43
C ARG A 3 -13.60 28.28 15.94
N LEU A 4 -14.16 29.31 15.32
CA LEU A 4 -13.44 30.51 14.91
C LEU A 4 -12.89 31.27 16.12
N GLU A 5 -13.69 31.48 17.16
CA GLU A 5 -13.22 32.12 18.40
C GLU A 5 -12.07 31.32 19.05
N GLU A 6 -12.18 29.99 19.11
CA GLU A 6 -11.11 29.12 19.62
C GLU A 6 -9.83 29.17 18.77
N ALA A 7 -9.97 29.32 17.45
CA ALA A 7 -8.85 29.48 16.52
C ALA A 7 -8.16 30.84 16.69
N LEU A 8 -8.94 31.93 16.83
CA LEU A 8 -8.42 33.28 17.06
C LEU A 8 -7.68 33.40 18.39
N GLU A 9 -8.11 32.69 19.44
CA GLU A 9 -7.36 32.61 20.71
C GLU A 9 -5.95 32.02 20.57
N CYS A 10 -5.69 31.26 19.50
CA CYS A 10 -4.37 30.71 19.21
C CYS A 10 -3.44 31.71 18.54
N LEU A 11 -3.94 32.88 18.13
CA LEU A 11 -3.17 33.93 17.47
C LEU A 11 -2.74 35.03 18.45
N ARG A 12 -1.66 35.72 18.11
CA ARG A 12 -1.17 36.90 18.83
C ARG A 12 -0.70 37.92 17.80
N TYR A 13 -1.06 39.17 18.03
CA TYR A 13 -0.54 40.29 17.27
C TYR A 13 0.93 40.56 17.64
N ASP A 14 1.80 40.57 16.64
CA ASP A 14 3.20 40.95 16.77
C ASP A 14 3.37 42.44 16.45
N LEU A 15 3.58 43.25 17.49
CA LEU A 15 3.76 44.70 17.36
C LEU A 15 5.00 45.11 16.55
N GLN A 16 5.98 44.23 16.36
CA GLN A 16 7.19 44.56 15.60
C GLN A 16 7.02 44.36 14.10
N GLU A 17 6.23 43.37 13.72
CA GLU A 17 5.98 43.01 12.31
C GLU A 17 4.60 43.46 11.83
N GLU A 18 3.80 44.02 12.73
CA GLU A 18 2.44 44.53 12.49
C GLU A 18 1.46 43.47 11.95
N GLU A 19 1.71 42.19 12.22
CA GLU A 19 0.94 41.03 11.71
C GLU A 19 0.50 40.08 12.83
N TYR A 20 -0.54 39.26 12.56
CA TYR A 20 -0.92 38.18 13.48
C TYR A 20 -0.11 36.92 13.23
N ARG A 21 0.38 36.32 14.32
CA ARG A 21 1.11 35.04 14.28
C ARG A 21 0.50 34.02 15.21
N VAL A 22 0.68 32.75 14.88
CA VAL A 22 0.35 31.65 15.78
C VAL A 22 1.22 31.75 17.04
N GLN A 23 0.58 31.76 18.21
CA GLN A 23 1.27 31.80 19.49
C GLN A 23 2.20 30.59 19.65
N VAL A 24 3.37 30.83 20.23
CA VAL A 24 4.34 29.75 20.53
C VAL A 24 3.67 28.68 21.39
N GLY A 25 3.69 27.43 20.89
CA GLY A 25 3.07 26.28 21.55
C GLY A 25 1.58 26.05 21.23
N MET A 26 0.91 26.98 20.53
CA MET A 26 -0.50 26.83 20.16
C MET A 26 -0.72 26.24 18.77
N GLY A 27 0.33 26.07 17.96
CA GLY A 27 0.21 25.55 16.58
C GLY A 27 -0.50 24.19 16.49
N ALA A 28 -0.18 23.24 17.38
CA ALA A 28 -0.86 21.94 17.41
C ALA A 28 -2.34 22.05 17.80
N LYS A 29 -2.68 23.00 18.68
CA LYS A 29 -4.08 23.27 19.06
C LYS A 29 -4.85 23.84 17.87
N LEU A 30 -4.28 24.85 17.20
CA LEU A 30 -4.87 25.48 16.02
C LEU A 30 -5.09 24.46 14.88
N GLN A 31 -4.06 23.66 14.57
CA GLN A 31 -4.18 22.61 13.55
C GLN A 31 -5.30 21.62 13.85
N ARG A 32 -5.48 21.22 15.12
CA ARG A 32 -6.59 20.34 15.52
C ARG A 32 -7.95 21.00 15.31
N ILE A 33 -8.11 22.26 15.73
CA ILE A 33 -9.36 23.02 15.55
C ILE A 33 -9.72 23.10 14.07
N LEU A 34 -8.74 23.43 13.21
CA LEU A 34 -8.95 23.52 11.76
C LEU A 34 -9.23 22.16 11.12
N ASN A 35 -8.59 21.09 11.58
CA ASN A 35 -8.88 19.74 11.10
C ASN A 35 -10.32 19.32 11.43
N ASP A 36 -10.76 19.51 12.67
CA ASP A 36 -12.12 19.21 13.10
C ASP A 36 -13.14 20.07 12.33
N TYR A 37 -12.78 21.33 12.05
CA TYR A 37 -13.57 22.25 11.22
C TYR A 37 -13.76 21.71 9.80
N ILE A 38 -12.67 21.33 9.12
CA ILE A 38 -12.71 20.79 7.76
C ILE A 38 -13.57 19.52 7.72
N GLU A 39 -13.40 18.62 8.69
CA GLU A 39 -14.14 17.35 8.75
C GLU A 39 -15.65 17.54 8.91
N GLU A 40 -16.08 18.47 9.76
CA GLU A 40 -17.49 18.59 10.10
C GLU A 40 -18.24 19.62 9.25
N GLU A 41 -17.56 20.65 8.73
CA GLU A 41 -18.23 21.80 8.09
C GLU A 41 -18.01 21.92 6.58
N THR A 42 -17.11 21.14 5.99
CA THR A 42 -16.80 21.24 4.55
C THR A 42 -17.16 19.99 3.75
N ASN A 43 -17.50 18.86 4.41
CA ASN A 43 -17.68 17.56 3.75
C ASN A 43 -16.51 17.21 2.81
N PHE A 44 -15.30 17.61 3.17
CA PHE A 44 -14.14 17.46 2.31
C PHE A 44 -13.76 15.99 2.13
N ASP A 45 -13.79 15.55 0.88
CA ASP A 45 -13.33 14.23 0.45
C ASP A 45 -11.99 14.34 -0.28
N SER A 46 -10.92 13.94 0.42
CA SER A 46 -9.55 13.97 -0.09
C SER A 46 -9.38 13.17 -1.39
N GLN A 47 -10.11 12.05 -1.56
CA GLN A 47 -10.02 11.23 -2.77
C GLN A 47 -10.67 11.95 -3.95
N ARG A 48 -11.89 12.43 -3.76
CA ARG A 48 -12.64 13.18 -4.78
C ARG A 48 -11.90 14.43 -5.24
N HIS A 49 -11.23 15.11 -4.31
CA HIS A 49 -10.54 16.37 -4.59
C HIS A 49 -9.05 16.19 -4.92
N LYS A 50 -8.49 14.98 -4.81
CA LYS A 50 -7.05 14.71 -5.00
C LYS A 50 -6.16 15.73 -4.28
N LEU A 51 -6.52 16.03 -3.04
CA LEU A 51 -5.92 17.07 -2.20
C LEU A 51 -5.82 16.56 -0.78
N THR A 52 -4.75 16.91 -0.07
CA THR A 52 -4.60 16.58 1.35
C THR A 52 -5.28 17.62 2.23
N LYS A 53 -5.73 17.19 3.42
CA LYS A 53 -6.20 18.12 4.45
C LYS A 53 -5.11 19.10 4.88
N ARG A 54 -3.83 18.71 4.78
CA ARG A 54 -2.69 19.56 5.15
C ARG A 54 -2.70 20.88 4.39
N THR A 55 -2.93 20.83 3.08
CA THR A 55 -3.02 22.03 2.23
C THR A 55 -4.19 22.91 2.64
N LEU A 56 -5.36 22.32 2.88
CA LEU A 56 -6.52 23.05 3.38
C LEU A 56 -6.29 23.67 4.76
N ILE A 57 -5.67 22.95 5.69
CA ILE A 57 -5.36 23.47 7.04
C ILE A 57 -4.47 24.71 6.94
N SER A 58 -3.47 24.70 6.05
CA SER A 58 -2.63 25.89 5.83
C SER A 58 -3.45 27.06 5.28
N ALA A 59 -4.25 26.84 4.23
CA ALA A 59 -5.06 27.90 3.64
C ALA A 59 -6.14 28.44 4.61
N PHE A 60 -6.74 27.58 5.42
CA PHE A 60 -7.68 28.01 6.47
C PHE A 60 -6.96 28.74 7.61
N GLN A 61 -5.72 28.37 7.94
CA GLN A 61 -4.93 29.11 8.93
C GLN A 61 -4.66 30.54 8.44
N ASP A 62 -4.26 30.70 7.18
CA ASP A 62 -4.03 32.01 6.56
C ASP A 62 -5.32 32.84 6.56
N ALA A 63 -6.46 32.23 6.20
CA ALA A 63 -7.76 32.88 6.29
C ALA A 63 -8.13 33.33 7.72
N VAL A 64 -7.81 32.55 8.76
CA VAL A 64 -8.06 32.96 10.16
C VAL A 64 -7.15 34.13 10.56
N ILE A 65 -5.90 34.16 10.06
CA ILE A 65 -4.97 35.27 10.28
C ILE A 65 -5.51 36.54 9.61
N GLU A 66 -5.94 36.46 8.35
CA GLU A 66 -6.53 37.59 7.61
C GLU A 66 -7.78 38.11 8.32
N VAL A 67 -8.67 37.23 8.81
CA VAL A 67 -9.82 37.64 9.62
C VAL A 67 -9.36 38.39 10.88
N ALA A 68 -8.32 37.91 11.56
CA ALA A 68 -7.79 38.58 12.75
C ALA A 68 -7.24 39.98 12.43
N GLU A 69 -6.56 40.14 11.30
CA GLU A 69 -6.02 41.42 10.82
C GLU A 69 -7.13 42.42 10.48
N GLU A 70 -8.10 42.01 9.66
CA GLU A 70 -9.25 42.86 9.29
C GLU A 70 -10.07 43.26 10.54
N THR A 71 -10.13 42.38 11.56
CA THR A 71 -10.81 42.70 12.83
C THR A 71 -10.04 43.62 13.78
N HIS A 72 -8.74 43.77 13.58
CA HIS A 72 -7.95 44.77 14.30
C HIS A 72 -8.16 46.18 13.70
N GLU A 73 -8.47 46.28 12.40
CA GLU A 73 -8.63 47.56 11.70
C GLU A 73 -10.03 48.17 11.79
N GLU A 74 -11.08 47.36 12.00
CA GLU A 74 -12.48 47.82 12.08
C GLU A 74 -13.07 47.81 13.52
N ASP A 75 -13.86 48.84 13.86
CA ASP A 75 -14.41 49.03 15.23
C ASP A 75 -15.49 48.00 15.65
N ALA A 76 -16.07 47.20 14.73
CA ALA A 76 -16.98 46.08 15.04
C ALA A 76 -17.34 45.20 13.81
N PRO A 77 -16.41 44.41 13.25
CA PRO A 77 -16.73 43.51 12.15
C PRO A 77 -17.60 42.33 12.60
N ASN A 78 -18.46 41.87 11.69
CA ASN A 78 -19.18 40.62 11.86
C ASN A 78 -18.24 39.45 11.52
N LEU A 79 -17.47 39.02 12.52
CA LEU A 79 -16.47 37.95 12.46
C LEU A 79 -16.95 36.70 11.71
N ASP A 80 -18.17 36.24 12.02
CA ASP A 80 -18.73 35.04 11.40
C ASP A 80 -18.96 35.24 9.90
N SER A 81 -19.49 36.41 9.49
CA SER A 81 -19.71 36.71 8.07
C SER A 81 -18.40 36.76 7.31
N LEU A 82 -17.41 37.46 7.87
CA LEU A 82 -16.10 37.61 7.22
C LEU A 82 -15.41 36.26 7.05
N PHE A 83 -15.46 35.42 8.08
CA PHE A 83 -14.90 34.07 8.01
C PHE A 83 -15.65 33.16 7.03
N GLN A 84 -16.99 33.27 6.92
CA GLN A 84 -17.72 32.51 5.89
C GLN A 84 -17.35 32.95 4.47
N ASP A 85 -17.10 34.24 4.25
CA ASP A 85 -16.66 34.76 2.97
C ASP A 85 -15.24 34.24 2.63
N LYS A 86 -14.30 34.35 3.57
CA LYS A 86 -12.93 33.81 3.44
C LYS A 86 -12.91 32.30 3.26
N LYS A 87 -13.78 31.56 3.97
CA LYS A 87 -14.00 30.12 3.73
C LYS A 87 -14.40 29.85 2.28
N GLY A 88 -15.36 30.62 1.77
CA GLY A 88 -15.83 30.49 0.39
C GLY A 88 -14.75 30.83 -0.65
N GLU A 89 -13.81 31.71 -0.31
CA GLU A 89 -12.62 32.02 -1.08
C GLU A 89 -11.62 30.86 -1.05
N VAL A 90 -11.16 30.44 0.14
CA VAL A 90 -10.24 29.30 0.32
C VAL A 90 -10.72 28.06 -0.44
N LEU A 91 -11.99 27.66 -0.26
CA LEU A 91 -12.52 26.48 -0.95
C LEU A 91 -12.56 26.67 -2.47
N ARG A 92 -12.86 27.87 -2.96
CA ARG A 92 -12.92 28.15 -4.40
C ARG A 92 -11.53 28.18 -5.01
N GLU A 93 -10.55 28.74 -4.33
CA GLU A 93 -9.18 28.78 -4.79
C GLU A 93 -8.59 27.37 -4.74
N THR A 94 -8.54 26.76 -3.56
CA THR A 94 -7.88 25.45 -3.39
C THR A 94 -8.56 24.33 -4.17
N LEU A 95 -9.89 24.30 -4.27
CA LEU A 95 -10.60 23.25 -5.03
C LEU A 95 -10.82 23.62 -6.51
N GLY A 96 -10.81 24.91 -6.84
CA GLY A 96 -11.02 25.41 -8.19
C GLY A 96 -9.77 25.38 -9.08
N HIS A 97 -8.57 25.22 -8.50
CA HIS A 97 -7.37 24.96 -9.30
C HIS A 97 -7.48 23.65 -10.08
N ASN A 98 -6.93 23.67 -11.30
CA ASN A 98 -6.75 22.49 -12.12
C ASN A 98 -5.79 21.51 -11.43
N LEU A 99 -5.89 20.23 -11.80
CA LEU A 99 -4.90 19.25 -11.39
C LEU A 99 -3.54 19.62 -11.98
N ILE A 100 -2.51 19.46 -11.17
CA ILE A 100 -1.10 19.56 -11.54
C ILE A 100 -0.57 18.14 -11.68
N THR A 101 0.18 17.89 -12.75
CA THR A 101 0.84 16.61 -13.00
C THR A 101 2.20 16.63 -12.32
N TYR A 102 2.37 15.86 -11.26
CA TYR A 102 3.66 15.72 -10.58
C TYR A 102 4.43 14.54 -11.15
N THR A 103 5.72 14.74 -11.43
CA THR A 103 6.65 13.68 -11.78
C THR A 103 7.31 13.16 -10.51
N ILE A 104 7.19 11.87 -10.27
CA ILE A 104 7.77 11.20 -9.10
C ILE A 104 8.73 10.12 -9.59
N VAL A 105 9.99 10.23 -9.18
CA VAL A 105 11.03 9.24 -9.53
C VAL A 105 11.58 8.58 -8.28
N PHE A 106 11.91 7.29 -8.39
CA PHE A 106 12.42 6.51 -7.26
C PHE A 106 13.28 5.30 -7.69
N PRO A 107 14.23 4.86 -6.84
CA PRO A 107 15.01 3.65 -7.06
C PRO A 107 14.34 2.41 -6.41
N LEU A 108 14.32 1.29 -7.13
CA LEU A 108 13.89 -0.01 -6.62
C LEU A 108 15.06 -0.97 -6.51
N ASN A 109 15.16 -1.70 -5.40
CA ASN A 109 16.23 -2.67 -5.11
C ASN A 109 16.07 -3.97 -5.92
N LEU A 110 15.81 -3.82 -7.22
CA LEU A 110 15.55 -4.86 -8.19
C LEU A 110 16.70 -4.88 -9.18
N ARG A 111 17.34 -6.03 -9.35
CA ARG A 111 18.43 -6.21 -10.32
C ARG A 111 17.89 -6.13 -11.73
N GLU A 112 18.59 -5.40 -12.59
CA GLU A 112 18.24 -5.30 -14.00
C GLU A 112 18.17 -6.69 -14.69
N SER A 113 17.08 -6.91 -15.41
CA SER A 113 16.80 -8.10 -16.23
C SER A 113 15.93 -7.69 -17.41
N SER A 114 16.12 -8.36 -18.54
CA SER A 114 15.31 -8.18 -19.76
C SER A 114 13.88 -8.73 -19.63
N LYS A 115 13.58 -9.44 -18.53
CA LYS A 115 12.26 -9.98 -18.23
C LYS A 115 11.45 -9.11 -17.25
N ILE A 116 12.07 -8.08 -16.67
CA ILE A 116 11.34 -7.05 -15.95
C ILE A 116 10.71 -6.13 -17.00
N PRO A 117 9.37 -5.94 -16.99
CA PRO A 117 8.71 -5.03 -17.90
C PRO A 117 9.32 -3.61 -17.83
N ASP A 118 9.39 -2.92 -18.97
CA ASP A 118 9.81 -1.52 -19.01
C ASP A 118 8.74 -0.58 -18.44
N SER A 119 7.50 -1.06 -18.33
CA SER A 119 6.42 -0.31 -17.72
C SER A 119 5.44 -1.20 -16.98
N PHE A 120 4.76 -0.59 -16.00
CA PHE A 120 3.65 -1.19 -15.29
C PHE A 120 2.50 -0.20 -15.21
N SER A 121 1.29 -0.66 -15.52
CA SER A 121 0.08 0.12 -15.30
C SER A 121 -0.64 -0.38 -14.05
N THR A 122 -1.22 0.57 -13.33
CA THR A 122 -2.09 0.35 -12.17
C THR A 122 -3.32 1.26 -12.33
N PRO A 123 -4.38 1.17 -11.50
CA PRO A 123 -5.61 1.95 -11.68
C PRO A 123 -5.45 3.44 -11.92
N ASN A 124 -4.39 4.02 -11.37
CA ASN A 124 -4.25 5.45 -11.18
C ASN A 124 -2.84 5.97 -11.52
N ALA A 125 -1.95 5.10 -11.99
CA ALA A 125 -0.56 5.46 -12.25
C ALA A 125 0.07 4.46 -13.23
N ASP A 126 0.79 5.02 -14.19
CA ASP A 126 1.71 4.29 -15.05
C ASP A 126 3.13 4.52 -14.53
N PHE A 127 3.87 3.43 -14.43
CA PHE A 127 5.27 3.42 -14.04
C PHE A 127 6.11 3.08 -15.26
N GLU A 128 7.14 3.87 -15.50
CA GLU A 128 8.10 3.68 -16.57
C GLU A 128 9.48 3.49 -15.97
N ARG A 129 10.22 2.50 -16.47
CA ARG A 129 11.61 2.29 -16.13
C ARG A 129 12.46 3.30 -16.88
N ILE A 130 13.27 4.05 -16.15
CA ILE A 130 14.22 5.02 -16.70
C ILE A 130 15.65 4.49 -16.58
N SER A 131 16.54 4.99 -17.43
CA SER A 131 17.95 4.61 -17.36
C SER A 131 18.64 5.22 -16.14
N GLU A 132 19.75 4.63 -15.70
CA GLU A 132 20.58 5.25 -14.64
C GLU A 132 21.09 6.63 -15.05
N THR A 133 21.43 6.80 -16.33
CA THR A 133 21.86 8.10 -16.88
C THR A 133 20.76 9.13 -16.76
N GLU A 134 19.53 8.78 -17.14
CA GLU A 134 18.36 9.66 -17.02
C GLU A 134 18.06 9.99 -15.55
N TRP A 135 18.04 8.99 -14.67
CA TRP A 135 17.91 9.21 -13.22
C TRP A 135 18.91 10.24 -12.69
N ARG A 136 20.19 10.07 -13.06
CA ARG A 136 21.29 10.91 -12.56
C ARG A 136 21.22 12.32 -13.13
N GLU A 137 21.20 12.44 -14.45
CA GLU A 137 21.38 13.71 -15.16
C GLU A 137 20.10 14.56 -15.14
N GLU A 138 18.91 13.94 -15.22
CA GLU A 138 17.63 14.66 -15.33
C GLU A 138 16.93 14.88 -13.99
N TYR A 139 17.20 14.06 -12.97
CA TYR A 139 16.47 14.14 -11.70
C TYR A 139 17.38 14.30 -10.47
N GLU A 140 18.32 13.40 -10.22
CA GLU A 140 19.12 13.45 -8.99
C GLU A 140 20.04 14.67 -8.95
N GLU A 141 20.79 14.97 -10.01
CA GLU A 141 21.68 16.14 -10.06
C GLU A 141 20.92 17.46 -9.93
N PRO A 142 19.82 17.71 -10.68
CA PRO A 142 18.99 18.89 -10.46
C PRO A 142 18.45 19.00 -9.03
N ALA A 143 17.98 17.89 -8.44
CA ALA A 143 17.48 17.88 -7.06
C ALA A 143 18.58 18.22 -6.05
N ARG A 144 19.79 17.66 -6.22
CA ARG A 144 20.96 17.98 -5.38
C ARG A 144 21.39 19.43 -5.50
N ASN A 145 21.33 20.02 -6.68
CA ASN A 145 21.71 21.42 -6.90
C ASN A 145 20.69 22.40 -6.28
N GLN A 146 19.41 22.01 -6.20
CA GLN A 146 18.36 22.83 -5.59
C GLN A 146 18.28 22.63 -4.07
N ASP A 147 18.58 21.44 -3.55
CA ASP A 147 18.69 21.12 -2.13
C ASP A 147 20.06 20.50 -1.79
N GLU A 148 21.08 21.35 -1.78
CA GLU A 148 22.48 20.94 -1.49
C GLU A 148 22.70 20.53 -0.02
N THR A 149 21.72 20.74 0.85
CA THR A 149 21.89 20.51 2.30
C THR A 149 21.14 19.30 2.81
N SER A 150 19.82 19.22 2.63
CA SER A 150 19.02 18.17 3.25
C SER A 150 19.09 16.88 2.43
N LEU A 151 18.83 16.96 1.13
CA LEU A 151 18.90 15.80 0.23
C LEU A 151 20.31 15.22 0.14
N VAL A 152 21.34 16.06 -0.03
CA VAL A 152 22.74 15.58 -0.13
C VAL A 152 23.15 14.87 1.16
N ALA A 153 22.92 15.47 2.32
CA ALA A 153 23.23 14.84 3.61
C ALA A 153 22.46 13.52 3.78
N PHE A 154 21.18 13.49 3.42
CA PHE A 154 20.36 12.28 3.46
C PHE A 154 20.93 11.16 2.58
N LEU A 155 21.32 11.45 1.34
CA LEU A 155 21.87 10.46 0.41
C LEU A 155 23.26 9.99 0.85
N GLU A 156 24.08 10.85 1.45
CA GLU A 156 25.40 10.49 2.00
C GLU A 156 25.31 9.65 3.28
N GLU A 157 24.32 9.90 4.14
CA GLU A 157 24.04 9.11 5.33
C GLU A 157 23.36 7.77 4.99
N SER A 158 22.77 7.65 3.80
CA SER A 158 22.11 6.44 3.35
C SER A 158 23.13 5.29 3.18
N PRO A 159 22.85 4.10 3.73
CA PRO A 159 23.68 2.92 3.51
C PRO A 159 23.51 2.34 2.10
N ASN A 160 22.47 2.79 1.38
CA ASN A 160 22.15 2.38 0.02
C ASN A 160 22.94 3.24 -0.95
N ASP A 161 23.96 2.63 -1.55
CA ASP A 161 24.70 3.26 -2.63
C ASP A 161 23.85 3.17 -3.90
N LEU A 162 23.36 4.32 -4.38
CA LEU A 162 22.63 4.42 -5.64
C LEU A 162 23.50 3.94 -6.80
N TYR A 163 24.82 4.09 -6.68
CA TYR A 163 25.75 3.86 -7.77
C TYR A 163 26.68 2.68 -7.51
N GLU A 164 27.25 2.16 -8.59
CA GLU A 164 28.18 1.05 -8.54
C GLU A 164 29.53 1.50 -7.95
N SER A 165 29.80 1.20 -6.67
CA SER A 165 31.10 1.49 -6.04
C SER A 165 32.13 0.36 -6.18
N ASP A 166 31.71 -0.90 -6.33
CA ASP A 166 32.60 -2.06 -6.12
C ASP A 166 32.61 -3.13 -7.25
N GLY A 167 32.07 -2.83 -8.43
CA GLY A 167 32.09 -3.77 -9.59
C GLY A 167 31.22 -5.02 -9.44
N LEU A 168 30.23 -4.96 -8.54
CA LEU A 168 29.22 -5.99 -8.30
C LEU A 168 27.84 -5.55 -8.84
N GLY A 169 27.78 -4.94 -10.04
CA GLY A 169 26.56 -4.68 -10.81
C GLY A 169 25.57 -3.67 -10.18
N GLY A 170 24.76 -3.05 -11.04
CA GLY A 170 23.70 -2.11 -10.63
C GLY A 170 22.72 -2.73 -9.63
N VAL A 171 22.62 -2.13 -8.44
CA VAL A 171 21.80 -2.62 -7.31
C VAL A 171 20.35 -2.16 -7.45
N PHE A 172 20.12 -1.08 -8.22
CA PHE A 172 18.82 -0.46 -8.39
C PHE A 172 18.39 -0.43 -9.85
N THR A 173 17.09 -0.52 -10.05
CA THR A 173 16.42 -0.02 -11.25
C THR A 173 15.73 1.27 -10.89
N TYR A 174 15.64 2.20 -11.85
CA TYR A 174 15.09 3.52 -11.64
C TYR A 174 13.74 3.62 -12.33
N TRP A 175 12.79 4.27 -11.66
CA TRP A 175 11.40 4.30 -12.10
C TRP A 175 10.87 5.71 -12.00
N LYS A 176 9.99 6.05 -12.94
CA LYS A 176 9.25 7.30 -13.04
C LYS A 176 7.77 7.01 -13.07
N THR A 177 6.98 7.89 -12.48
CA THR A 177 5.53 7.94 -12.65
C THR A 177 5.04 9.38 -12.66
N GLU A 178 3.94 9.62 -13.35
CA GLU A 178 3.26 10.91 -13.38
C GLU A 178 1.91 10.79 -12.67
N TYR A 179 1.58 11.74 -11.80
CA TYR A 179 0.36 11.68 -11.01
C TYR A 179 -0.33 13.03 -10.90
N ASP A 180 -1.56 13.09 -11.42
CA ASP A 180 -2.39 14.28 -11.37
C ASP A 180 -3.02 14.47 -9.98
N SER A 181 -2.69 15.58 -9.32
CA SER A 181 -3.29 15.98 -8.04
C SER A 181 -3.26 17.49 -7.84
N ARG A 182 -3.96 18.01 -6.83
CA ARG A 182 -3.95 19.46 -6.52
C ARG A 182 -2.79 19.87 -5.62
N ASP A 183 -2.17 18.90 -4.94
CA ASP A 183 -0.96 19.13 -4.16
C ASP A 183 -0.05 17.90 -4.20
N HIS A 184 1.26 18.13 -4.14
CA HIS A 184 2.27 17.07 -4.21
C HIS A 184 2.22 16.12 -3.01
N HIS A 185 1.71 16.55 -1.84
CA HIS A 185 1.54 15.69 -0.67
C HIS A 185 0.50 14.60 -0.93
N TYR A 186 -0.52 14.88 -1.74
CA TYR A 186 -1.54 13.91 -2.12
C TYR A 186 -0.94 12.85 -3.02
N ALA A 187 -0.19 13.26 -4.05
CA ALA A 187 0.55 12.33 -4.91
C ALA A 187 1.49 11.44 -4.07
N LEU A 188 2.26 12.03 -3.16
CA LEU A 188 3.15 11.32 -2.23
C LEU A 188 2.43 10.42 -1.23
N SER A 189 1.15 10.66 -0.92
CA SER A 189 0.36 9.74 -0.09
C SER A 189 -0.16 8.53 -0.89
N ARG A 190 -0.23 8.64 -2.22
CA ARG A 190 -0.82 7.62 -3.11
C ARG A 190 0.21 6.76 -3.80
N ILE A 191 1.27 7.37 -4.35
CA ILE A 191 2.30 6.62 -5.08
C ILE A 191 2.94 5.52 -4.25
N PRO A 192 3.31 5.71 -2.97
CA PRO A 192 3.86 4.62 -2.15
C PRO A 192 2.91 3.43 -1.99
N GLU A 193 1.59 3.66 -1.83
CA GLU A 193 0.59 2.58 -1.78
C GLU A 193 0.58 1.76 -3.08
N ILE A 194 0.68 2.45 -4.22
CA ILE A 194 0.69 1.82 -5.54
C ILE A 194 1.99 1.07 -5.80
N VAL A 195 3.14 1.66 -5.44
CA VAL A 195 4.46 1.02 -5.51
C VAL A 195 4.50 -0.22 -4.62
N ARG A 196 3.90 -0.19 -3.43
CA ARG A 196 3.79 -1.35 -2.54
C ARG A 196 2.98 -2.48 -3.16
N LEU A 197 1.91 -2.17 -3.90
CA LEU A 197 1.16 -3.18 -4.65
C LEU A 197 2.03 -3.83 -5.74
N LEU A 198 2.76 -3.03 -6.52
CA LEU A 198 3.72 -3.52 -7.53
C LEU A 198 4.78 -4.43 -6.90
N LEU A 199 5.38 -3.99 -5.80
CA LEU A 199 6.37 -4.76 -5.05
C LEU A 199 5.80 -6.08 -4.52
N GLY A 200 4.53 -6.07 -4.08
CA GLY A 200 3.82 -7.27 -3.68
C GLY A 200 3.68 -8.28 -4.82
N LYS A 201 3.29 -7.83 -6.02
CA LYS A 201 3.23 -8.69 -7.22
C LYS A 201 4.61 -9.28 -7.55
N LEU A 202 5.64 -8.44 -7.60
CA LEU A 202 7.01 -8.87 -7.89
C LEU A 202 7.53 -9.85 -6.84
N ASN A 203 7.37 -9.55 -5.55
CA ASN A 203 7.78 -10.46 -4.47
C ASN A 203 6.98 -11.76 -4.49
N PHE A 204 5.68 -11.74 -4.79
CA PHE A 204 4.93 -12.98 -4.96
C PHE A 204 5.55 -13.83 -6.06
N VAL A 205 5.76 -13.31 -7.26
CA VAL A 205 6.36 -14.07 -8.37
C VAL A 205 7.75 -14.60 -8.02
N LEU A 206 8.56 -13.78 -7.33
CA LEU A 206 9.90 -14.17 -6.91
C LEU A 206 9.90 -15.24 -5.81
N TRP A 207 8.89 -15.27 -4.94
CA TRP A 207 8.86 -16.11 -3.73
C TRP A 207 7.73 -17.14 -3.70
N GLU A 208 6.90 -17.23 -4.73
CA GLU A 208 5.78 -18.17 -4.90
C GLU A 208 6.24 -19.59 -4.55
N ARG A 209 5.47 -20.28 -3.71
CA ARG A 209 5.69 -21.66 -3.25
C ARG A 209 7.04 -21.92 -2.57
N SER A 210 7.82 -20.87 -2.28
CA SER A 210 9.02 -20.96 -1.45
C SER A 210 8.61 -21.01 0.02
N ALA A 211 8.89 -22.14 0.67
CA ALA A 211 8.84 -22.26 2.13
C ALA A 211 9.92 -21.38 2.82
N ASP A 212 10.97 -21.03 2.08
CA ASP A 212 11.93 -20.02 2.52
C ASP A 212 11.28 -18.65 2.39
N VAL A 213 10.71 -18.18 3.49
CA VAL A 213 10.49 -16.75 3.71
C VAL A 213 11.84 -16.17 4.10
N PRO A 214 12.37 -15.14 3.40
CA PRO A 214 13.58 -14.45 3.81
C PRO A 214 13.56 -14.24 5.32
N GLN A 215 14.61 -14.68 6.00
CA GLN A 215 14.67 -14.46 7.43
C GLN A 215 14.78 -12.95 7.65
N PRO A 216 14.04 -12.39 8.61
CA PRO A 216 14.44 -11.16 9.22
C PRO A 216 15.89 -11.32 9.62
N ALA A 217 16.73 -10.34 9.32
CA ALA A 217 18.05 -10.37 9.91
C ALA A 217 17.84 -10.43 11.43
N SER A 218 18.26 -11.52 12.08
CA SER A 218 18.47 -11.47 13.51
C SER A 218 19.47 -10.35 13.78
N ASN A 219 19.45 -9.78 14.98
CA ASN A 219 20.48 -8.84 15.47
C ASN A 219 21.92 -9.42 15.39
N GLU A 220 22.07 -10.68 14.97
CA GLU A 220 23.33 -11.41 14.81
C GLU A 220 23.87 -11.37 13.37
N ARG A 221 23.11 -10.86 12.40
CA ARG A 221 23.65 -10.62 11.04
C ARG A 221 24.33 -9.24 11.01
N PRO A 222 25.47 -9.10 10.32
CA PRO A 222 26.13 -7.80 10.17
C PRO A 222 25.17 -6.74 9.63
N PRO A 223 25.37 -5.44 9.95
CA PRO A 223 24.61 -4.33 9.34
C PRO A 223 24.58 -4.38 7.81
N ASN A 224 25.55 -5.09 7.21
CA ASN A 224 25.75 -5.25 5.78
C ASN A 224 25.06 -6.50 5.18
N ALA A 225 24.23 -7.22 5.95
CA ALA A 225 23.54 -8.41 5.46
C ALA A 225 22.40 -8.01 4.51
N ARG A 226 22.52 -8.45 3.26
CA ARG A 226 21.73 -7.99 2.13
C ARG A 226 20.30 -8.57 2.10
N TRP A 227 19.30 -7.79 1.65
CA TRP A 227 17.89 -8.23 1.52
C TRP A 227 17.64 -9.02 0.23
N SER A 228 16.97 -10.18 0.32
CA SER A 228 16.58 -10.97 -0.87
C SER A 228 15.22 -10.56 -1.43
N GLN A 229 14.38 -9.87 -0.64
CA GLN A 229 13.06 -9.37 -1.04
C GLN A 229 13.12 -7.91 -1.50
N LEU A 230 12.16 -7.54 -2.35
CA LEU A 230 11.98 -6.16 -2.80
C LEU A 230 11.27 -5.33 -1.72
N LYS A 231 11.76 -4.13 -1.47
CA LYS A 231 11.23 -3.19 -0.47
C LYS A 231 10.77 -1.90 -1.13
N GLU A 232 9.99 -1.13 -0.38
CA GLU A 232 9.63 0.22 -0.77
C GLU A 232 10.91 1.06 -1.00
N PRO A 233 10.94 1.94 -2.03
CA PRO A 233 12.03 2.86 -2.27
C PRO A 233 12.42 3.61 -1.02
N PHE A 234 13.72 3.74 -0.75
CA PHE A 234 14.18 4.52 0.41
C PHE A 234 14.02 6.04 0.20
N VAL A 235 13.84 6.47 -1.05
CA VAL A 235 13.66 7.87 -1.43
C VAL A 235 12.72 7.99 -2.62
N TYR A 236 11.88 9.02 -2.59
CA TYR A 236 11.14 9.52 -3.74
C TYR A 236 11.56 10.96 -4.00
N LEU A 237 11.87 11.31 -5.25
CA LEU A 237 12.08 12.70 -5.67
C LEU A 237 10.84 13.19 -6.40
N VAL A 238 10.42 14.41 -6.12
CA VAL A 238 9.16 14.97 -6.64
C VAL A 238 9.42 16.26 -7.40
N PHE A 239 8.81 16.36 -8.57
CA PHE A 239 8.95 17.47 -9.50
C PHE A 239 7.59 17.98 -9.99
N ASP A 240 7.52 19.27 -10.27
CA ASP A 240 6.45 19.92 -11.04
C ASP A 240 7.08 20.48 -12.33
N GLY A 241 6.85 19.80 -13.45
CA GLY A 241 7.65 20.00 -14.65
C GLY A 241 9.13 19.72 -14.38
N ASP A 242 9.99 20.72 -14.61
CA ASP A 242 11.44 20.65 -14.40
C ASP A 242 11.87 21.18 -13.01
N GLU A 243 10.92 21.67 -12.19
CA GLU A 243 11.20 22.23 -10.87
C GLU A 243 11.19 21.13 -9.80
N TYR A 244 12.28 21.01 -9.04
CA TYR A 244 12.35 20.09 -7.92
C TYR A 244 11.59 20.67 -6.72
N LEU A 245 10.64 19.91 -6.19
CA LEU A 245 9.83 20.35 -5.06
C LEU A 245 10.38 19.86 -3.72
N ASN A 246 10.61 18.55 -3.62
CA ASN A 246 11.02 17.91 -2.37
C ASN A 246 11.47 16.47 -2.58
N TYR A 247 12.09 15.88 -1.55
CA TYR A 247 12.26 14.44 -1.42
C TYR A 247 11.42 13.90 -0.26
N TRP A 248 10.99 12.65 -0.41
CA TRP A 248 10.32 11.93 0.66
C TRP A 248 11.17 10.74 1.10
N PRO A 249 11.75 10.76 2.30
CA PRO A 249 12.45 9.60 2.82
C PRO A 249 11.45 8.53 3.25
N TYR A 250 11.76 7.27 2.96
CA TYR A 250 11.00 6.12 3.43
C TYR A 250 11.94 5.12 4.12
N ASP A 251 11.41 4.42 5.14
CA ASP A 251 12.09 3.53 6.10
C ASP A 251 13.59 3.26 5.86
N TYR A 252 14.43 3.86 6.71
CA TYR A 252 15.90 3.80 6.73
C TYR A 252 16.47 2.46 7.21
N ASP A 253 15.78 1.32 7.06
CA ASP A 253 16.39 0.07 7.53
C ASP A 253 17.71 -0.15 6.77
N LEU A 254 18.80 -0.15 7.55
CA LEU A 254 20.12 0.37 7.24
C LEU A 254 20.95 -0.44 6.21
N ARG A 255 20.35 -1.08 5.20
CA ARG A 255 21.02 -2.23 4.55
C ARG A 255 20.79 -2.32 3.04
N ARG A 256 21.90 -2.53 2.33
CA ARG A 256 22.00 -2.71 0.87
C ARG A 256 21.18 -3.92 0.36
N GLY A 257 20.64 -3.81 -0.86
CA GLY A 257 19.99 -4.89 -1.58
C GLY A 257 20.91 -6.11 -1.82
N SER A 258 20.34 -7.31 -1.99
CA SER A 258 21.14 -8.52 -2.25
C SER A 258 21.29 -8.88 -3.71
N GLU A 259 22.46 -9.45 -4.02
CA GLU A 259 22.60 -10.49 -5.04
C GLU A 259 21.84 -11.74 -4.59
N GLY A 260 20.52 -11.71 -4.71
CA GLY A 260 19.62 -12.77 -4.27
C GLY A 260 18.76 -13.32 -5.39
N GLY A 261 19.14 -13.06 -6.65
CA GLY A 261 18.55 -13.76 -7.77
C GLY A 261 18.96 -15.23 -7.70
N ARG A 262 18.09 -16.07 -7.14
CA ARG A 262 18.14 -17.52 -7.37
C ARG A 262 18.34 -17.77 -8.87
N ARG A 263 19.05 -18.86 -9.21
CA ARG A 263 19.17 -19.44 -10.56
C ARG A 263 17.78 -19.79 -11.11
N ASP A 264 16.97 -18.79 -11.43
CA ASP A 264 15.65 -18.84 -12.09
C ASP A 264 14.90 -17.50 -12.04
N THR A 265 15.48 -16.40 -11.57
CA THR A 265 14.81 -15.08 -11.50
C THR A 265 14.10 -14.74 -12.80
N ASP A 266 14.78 -14.90 -13.94
CA ASP A 266 14.21 -14.67 -15.26
C ASP A 266 13.02 -15.58 -15.55
N LYS A 267 13.10 -16.88 -15.22
CA LYS A 267 12.00 -17.85 -15.42
C LYS A 267 10.80 -17.58 -14.51
N ARG A 268 11.05 -17.12 -13.28
CA ARG A 268 9.99 -16.72 -12.36
C ARG A 268 9.29 -15.47 -12.89
N MET A 269 10.05 -14.47 -13.33
CA MET A 269 9.51 -13.22 -13.88
C MET A 269 8.67 -13.41 -15.16
N GLU A 270 8.80 -14.53 -15.88
CA GLU A 270 7.87 -14.84 -16.99
C GLU A 270 6.41 -14.91 -16.52
N LYS A 271 6.16 -15.38 -15.29
CA LYS A 271 4.82 -15.40 -14.69
C LYS A 271 4.31 -14.03 -14.27
N PHE A 272 5.16 -13.01 -14.25
CA PHE A 272 4.71 -11.67 -13.89
C PHE A 272 3.66 -11.16 -14.88
N GLY A 273 3.80 -11.49 -16.17
CA GLY A 273 2.80 -11.14 -17.18
C GLY A 273 1.46 -11.88 -17.03
N GLU A 274 1.39 -12.92 -16.19
CA GLU A 274 0.14 -13.65 -15.87
C GLU A 274 -0.66 -12.94 -14.77
N PHE A 275 -0.09 -11.92 -14.10
CA PHE A 275 -0.83 -11.17 -13.10
C PHE A 275 -1.93 -10.34 -13.76
N PRO A 276 -3.15 -10.38 -13.21
CA PRO A 276 -4.21 -9.52 -13.71
C PRO A 276 -3.85 -8.05 -13.56
N ASP A 277 -4.34 -7.27 -14.52
CA ASP A 277 -4.40 -5.83 -14.35
C ASP A 277 -5.42 -5.53 -13.24
N LEU A 278 -4.92 -4.97 -12.15
CA LEU A 278 -5.73 -4.62 -10.99
C LEU A 278 -6.20 -3.17 -11.10
N SER A 279 -6.29 -2.64 -12.32
CA SER A 279 -6.63 -1.25 -12.62
C SER A 279 -8.02 -0.81 -12.19
N ALA A 280 -8.92 -1.74 -11.82
CA ALA A 280 -10.24 -1.40 -11.28
C ALA A 280 -10.37 -1.58 -9.75
N ALA A 281 -9.29 -1.91 -9.03
CA ALA A 281 -9.31 -2.37 -7.63
C ALA A 281 -9.75 -1.37 -6.54
N ARG A 282 -10.43 -0.26 -6.85
CA ARG A 282 -10.83 0.75 -5.84
C ARG A 282 -12.23 1.35 -6.02
N GLU A 283 -13.05 0.84 -6.93
CA GLU A 283 -14.43 1.33 -7.12
C GLU A 283 -15.49 0.50 -6.36
N ASP A 284 -15.19 -0.74 -5.96
CA ASP A 284 -16.13 -1.63 -5.25
C ASP A 284 -15.43 -2.60 -4.27
N LEU A 285 -15.76 -2.47 -2.97
CA LEU A 285 -15.31 -3.31 -1.83
C LEU A 285 -15.66 -4.81 -1.95
N SER A 286 -16.47 -5.18 -2.94
CA SER A 286 -16.87 -6.56 -3.21
C SER A 286 -16.27 -7.15 -4.49
N SER A 287 -15.37 -6.41 -5.16
CA SER A 287 -14.71 -6.87 -6.38
C SER A 287 -13.58 -7.87 -6.12
N VAL A 288 -13.34 -8.74 -7.09
CA VAL A 288 -12.20 -9.68 -7.08
C VAL A 288 -10.88 -8.91 -7.04
N ASP A 289 -10.80 -7.82 -7.79
CA ASP A 289 -9.63 -6.95 -7.88
C ASP A 289 -9.23 -6.40 -6.52
N GLU A 290 -10.20 -5.96 -5.72
CA GLU A 290 -9.94 -5.46 -4.38
C GLU A 290 -9.49 -6.58 -3.42
N PHE A 291 -10.12 -7.76 -3.45
CA PHE A 291 -9.68 -8.89 -2.62
C PHE A 291 -8.24 -9.29 -2.97
N LEU A 292 -7.91 -9.35 -4.25
CA LEU A 292 -6.57 -9.68 -4.73
C LEU A 292 -5.56 -8.59 -4.41
N ALA A 293 -5.89 -7.31 -4.61
CA ALA A 293 -5.02 -6.19 -4.26
C ALA A 293 -4.71 -6.15 -2.75
N ASN A 294 -5.73 -6.31 -1.90
CA ASN A 294 -5.56 -6.34 -0.45
C ASN A 294 -4.73 -7.55 0.01
N ALA A 295 -4.88 -8.71 -0.66
CA ALA A 295 -4.09 -9.89 -0.37
C ALA A 295 -2.62 -9.73 -0.79
N ILE A 296 -2.36 -9.08 -1.93
CA ILE A 296 -1.00 -8.78 -2.41
C ILE A 296 -0.33 -7.74 -1.51
N LEU A 297 -1.05 -6.72 -1.03
CA LEU A 297 -0.53 -5.79 -0.03
C LEU A 297 -0.20 -6.51 1.28
N ALA A 298 -1.09 -7.38 1.76
CA ALA A 298 -0.84 -8.19 2.95
C ALA A 298 0.36 -9.15 2.75
N TYR A 299 0.56 -9.65 1.54
CA TYR A 299 1.74 -10.43 1.16
C TYR A 299 3.02 -9.60 1.24
N GLN A 300 3.01 -8.39 0.67
CA GLN A 300 4.13 -7.46 0.70
C GLN A 300 4.53 -7.12 2.14
N ASP A 301 3.55 -6.92 3.02
CA ASP A 301 3.77 -6.69 4.44
C ASP A 301 4.43 -7.91 5.08
N GLY A 302 3.86 -9.09 4.83
CA GLY A 302 4.37 -10.33 5.39
C GLY A 302 5.79 -10.66 4.96
N ILE A 303 6.15 -10.44 3.69
CA ILE A 303 7.46 -10.79 3.15
C ILE A 303 8.57 -9.80 3.55
N THR A 304 8.21 -8.54 3.81
CA THR A 304 9.16 -7.48 4.20
C THR A 304 9.30 -7.31 5.71
N GLU A 305 8.35 -7.81 6.48
CA GLU A 305 8.32 -7.66 7.94
C GLU A 305 9.43 -8.43 8.67
N SER A 306 10.02 -7.76 9.64
CA SER A 306 11.13 -8.22 10.46
C SER A 306 10.67 -9.09 11.65
N SER A 307 9.48 -8.87 12.18
CA SER A 307 8.93 -9.68 13.25
C SER A 307 8.26 -10.93 12.68
N VAL A 308 8.62 -12.12 13.19
CA VAL A 308 7.96 -13.38 12.81
C VAL A 308 6.45 -13.33 13.11
N HIS A 309 6.07 -12.72 14.23
CA HIS A 309 4.67 -12.56 14.63
C HIS A 309 3.90 -11.62 13.70
N GLN A 310 4.49 -10.46 13.37
CA GLN A 310 3.83 -9.49 12.49
C GLN A 310 3.76 -10.02 11.04
N SER A 311 4.82 -10.68 10.58
CA SER A 311 4.86 -11.32 9.27
C SER A 311 3.80 -12.42 9.15
N PHE A 312 3.67 -13.27 10.18
CA PHE A 312 2.59 -14.24 10.27
C PHE A 312 1.21 -13.57 10.21
N PHE A 313 0.99 -12.50 10.97
CA PHE A 313 -0.30 -11.81 11.01
C PHE A 313 -0.64 -11.14 9.68
N ALA A 314 0.35 -10.57 9.00
CA ALA A 314 0.20 -10.01 7.66
C ALA A 314 -0.24 -11.08 6.65
N PHE A 315 0.46 -12.22 6.59
CA PHE A 315 0.01 -13.33 5.73
C PHE A 315 -1.40 -13.83 6.10
N TRP A 316 -1.71 -13.92 7.39
CA TRP A 316 -3.05 -14.29 7.85
C TRP A 316 -4.14 -13.33 7.37
N ARG A 317 -3.89 -12.01 7.37
CA ARG A 317 -4.85 -11.03 6.81
C ARG A 317 -5.11 -11.29 5.32
N GLY A 318 -4.07 -11.63 4.55
CA GLY A 318 -4.22 -12.03 3.16
C GLY A 318 -5.10 -13.27 3.00
N ILE A 319 -4.91 -14.29 3.86
CA ILE A 319 -5.76 -15.49 3.88
C ILE A 319 -7.21 -15.12 4.20
N GLU A 320 -7.46 -14.31 5.23
CA GLU A 320 -8.83 -13.89 5.58
C GLU A 320 -9.54 -13.16 4.44
N ASN A 321 -8.80 -12.33 3.69
CA ASN A 321 -9.31 -11.59 2.54
C ASN A 321 -9.70 -12.54 1.40
N LEU A 322 -8.78 -13.39 0.92
CA LEU A 322 -9.06 -14.29 -0.22
C LEU A 322 -9.95 -15.47 0.13
N ALA A 323 -9.93 -15.92 1.38
CA ALA A 323 -10.88 -16.90 1.88
C ALA A 323 -12.29 -16.30 2.08
N GLN A 324 -12.47 -14.98 1.92
CA GLN A 324 -13.74 -14.26 2.05
C GLN A 324 -14.53 -14.61 3.31
N VAL A 325 -13.85 -14.53 4.47
CA VAL A 325 -14.47 -14.89 5.75
C VAL A 325 -15.27 -13.71 6.31
N GLU A 326 -16.59 -13.87 6.41
CA GLU A 326 -17.48 -12.81 6.86
C GLU A 326 -17.39 -12.52 8.37
N ARG A 327 -17.90 -11.35 8.77
CA ARG A 327 -18.04 -11.00 10.19
C ARG A 327 -19.02 -11.97 10.85
N GLY A 328 -18.55 -12.68 11.88
CA GLY A 328 -19.34 -13.66 12.63
C GLY A 328 -19.14 -15.12 12.19
N GLN A 329 -18.47 -15.37 11.05
CA GLN A 329 -18.05 -16.73 10.70
C GLN A 329 -16.87 -17.18 11.57
N ALA A 330 -16.81 -18.47 11.86
CA ALA A 330 -15.66 -19.08 12.52
C ALA A 330 -14.42 -18.88 11.65
N LYS A 331 -13.35 -18.32 12.24
CA LYS A 331 -12.11 -18.03 11.51
C LYS A 331 -11.35 -19.30 11.07
N GLU A 332 -11.74 -20.46 11.59
CA GLU A 332 -11.27 -21.79 11.14
C GLU A 332 -11.63 -22.04 9.66
N VAL A 333 -12.78 -21.52 9.19
CA VAL A 333 -13.21 -21.60 7.78
C VAL A 333 -12.16 -21.01 6.83
N ALA A 334 -11.37 -20.02 7.27
CA ALA A 334 -10.27 -19.46 6.49
C ALA A 334 -9.22 -20.53 6.14
N VAL A 335 -8.92 -21.39 7.11
CA VAL A 335 -7.93 -22.46 6.98
C VAL A 335 -8.46 -23.57 6.09
N ASP A 336 -9.71 -23.99 6.29
CA ASP A 336 -10.33 -25.03 5.46
C ASP A 336 -10.38 -24.63 3.99
N ARG A 337 -10.78 -23.39 3.70
CA ARG A 337 -10.80 -22.83 2.33
C ARG A 337 -9.40 -22.75 1.72
N ALA A 338 -8.40 -22.34 2.50
CA ALA A 338 -7.01 -22.29 2.05
C ALA A 338 -6.42 -23.70 1.83
N LEU A 339 -6.78 -24.67 2.65
CA LEU A 339 -6.41 -26.08 2.48
C LEU A 339 -7.02 -26.67 1.20
N PHE A 340 -8.28 -26.34 0.90
CA PHE A 340 -8.87 -26.72 -0.38
C PHE A 340 -8.11 -26.13 -1.58
N ALA A 341 -7.72 -24.85 -1.52
CA ALA A 341 -6.89 -24.24 -2.55
C ALA A 341 -5.53 -24.94 -2.68
N LEU A 342 -4.91 -25.29 -1.55
CA LEU A 342 -3.66 -26.07 -1.53
C LEU A 342 -3.83 -27.41 -2.24
N GLU A 343 -4.88 -28.17 -1.93
CA GLU A 343 -5.17 -29.47 -2.55
C GLU A 343 -5.47 -29.37 -4.05
N SER A 344 -6.09 -28.26 -4.47
CA SER A 344 -6.49 -28.03 -5.87
C SER A 344 -5.33 -27.54 -6.74
N MET A 345 -4.45 -26.71 -6.17
CA MET A 345 -3.35 -26.06 -6.90
C MET A 345 -2.02 -26.82 -6.81
N THR A 346 -1.90 -27.83 -5.93
CA THR A 346 -0.65 -28.57 -5.73
C THR A 346 -0.82 -30.08 -5.89
N GLU A 347 0.21 -30.75 -6.41
CA GLU A 347 0.27 -32.21 -6.44
C GLU A 347 0.41 -32.78 -5.01
N LYS A 348 -0.21 -33.94 -4.76
CA LYS A 348 -0.12 -34.61 -3.45
C LYS A 348 1.33 -34.88 -3.05
N GLY A 349 1.71 -34.44 -1.85
CA GLY A 349 3.03 -34.72 -1.26
C GLY A 349 4.09 -33.62 -1.44
N VAL A 350 3.73 -32.46 -1.99
CA VAL A 350 4.67 -31.33 -2.21
C VAL A 350 5.01 -30.57 -0.91
N VAL A 351 4.13 -30.60 0.09
CA VAL A 351 4.33 -29.88 1.36
C VAL A 351 5.07 -30.75 2.39
N ARG A 352 6.19 -30.24 2.91
CA ARG A 352 7.00 -30.91 3.96
C ARG A 352 6.18 -31.18 5.22
N GLU A 353 6.46 -32.28 5.91
CA GLU A 353 5.71 -32.73 7.10
C GLU A 353 5.66 -31.66 8.20
N GLU A 354 6.76 -30.94 8.45
CA GLU A 354 6.83 -29.90 9.47
C GLU A 354 5.95 -28.68 9.13
N LEU A 355 5.72 -28.42 7.84
CA LEU A 355 4.79 -27.39 7.39
C LEU A 355 3.34 -27.87 7.50
N GLN A 356 3.08 -29.16 7.28
CA GLN A 356 1.73 -29.73 7.48
C GLN A 356 1.30 -29.67 8.94
N GLU A 357 2.22 -29.92 9.89
CA GLU A 357 1.94 -29.75 11.32
C GLU A 357 1.67 -28.28 11.67
N ALA A 358 2.50 -27.35 11.18
CA ALA A 358 2.30 -25.92 11.39
C ALA A 358 0.99 -25.38 10.77
N ILE A 359 0.53 -25.95 9.64
CA ILE A 359 -0.77 -25.62 9.04
C ILE A 359 -1.92 -26.05 9.97
N LYS A 360 -1.85 -27.23 10.59
CA LYS A 360 -2.87 -27.70 11.55
C LYS A 360 -2.96 -26.81 12.78
N GLU A 361 -1.83 -26.23 13.22
CA GLU A 361 -1.78 -25.34 14.38
C GLU A 361 -2.17 -23.88 14.07
N ILE A 362 -2.25 -23.51 12.79
CA ILE A 362 -2.27 -22.10 12.36
C ILE A 362 -3.43 -21.30 12.94
N TYR A 363 -4.63 -21.90 12.97
CA TYR A 363 -5.83 -21.30 13.54
C TYR A 363 -5.67 -21.07 15.05
N GLY A 364 -5.16 -22.08 15.77
CA GLY A 364 -4.88 -22.01 17.20
C GLY A 364 -3.90 -20.87 17.51
N LYS A 365 -2.80 -20.78 16.75
CA LYS A 365 -1.81 -19.70 16.91
C LYS A 365 -2.36 -18.32 16.62
N ARG A 366 -3.23 -18.17 15.62
CA ARG A 366 -3.91 -16.90 15.38
C ARG A 366 -4.82 -16.52 16.55
N ASN A 367 -5.60 -17.47 17.06
CA ASN A 367 -6.52 -17.20 18.17
C ASN A 367 -5.74 -16.84 19.45
N GLU A 368 -4.66 -17.56 19.73
CA GLU A 368 -3.71 -17.23 20.81
C GLU A 368 -3.14 -15.82 20.62
N LEU A 369 -2.64 -15.46 19.43
CA LEU A 369 -2.07 -14.13 19.16
C LEU A 369 -3.07 -12.99 19.41
N VAL A 370 -4.33 -13.17 19.02
CA VAL A 370 -5.38 -12.16 19.19
C VAL A 370 -5.76 -11.97 20.67
N HIS A 371 -5.73 -13.02 21.47
CA HIS A 371 -6.18 -12.98 22.87
C HIS A 371 -5.06 -12.85 23.90
N GLN A 372 -3.88 -13.38 23.61
CA GLN A 372 -2.71 -13.41 24.51
C GLN A 372 -1.60 -12.45 24.05
N GLY A 373 -1.74 -11.86 22.87
CA GLY A 373 -0.81 -10.86 22.35
C GLY A 373 0.56 -11.44 21.97
N PRO A 374 1.64 -10.65 22.03
CA PRO A 374 2.96 -11.02 21.51
C PRO A 374 3.63 -12.25 22.18
N HIS A 375 3.09 -12.73 23.30
CA HIS A 375 3.63 -13.88 24.04
C HIS A 375 3.32 -15.24 23.41
N THR A 376 2.47 -15.26 22.37
CA THR A 376 2.16 -16.47 21.62
C THR A 376 3.41 -17.06 20.96
N GLY A 377 3.60 -18.37 21.08
CA GLY A 377 4.72 -19.09 20.46
C GLY A 377 4.56 -19.25 18.94
N ILE A 378 4.71 -18.16 18.17
CA ILE A 378 4.71 -18.20 16.71
C ILE A 378 6.14 -18.49 16.22
N SER A 379 6.30 -19.64 15.59
CA SER A 379 7.57 -20.09 15.01
C SER A 379 7.71 -19.70 13.54
N ARG A 380 8.92 -19.87 12.99
CA ARG A 380 9.18 -19.67 11.55
C ARG A 380 8.38 -20.62 10.66
N TYR A 381 8.02 -21.81 11.16
CA TYR A 381 7.18 -22.77 10.43
C TYR A 381 5.74 -22.29 10.32
N HIS A 382 5.17 -21.69 11.38
CA HIS A 382 3.84 -21.09 11.33
C HIS A 382 3.76 -19.93 10.32
N ARG A 383 4.80 -19.08 10.30
CA ARG A 383 4.95 -18.02 9.30
C ARG A 383 4.99 -18.58 7.87
N ALA A 384 5.81 -19.60 7.63
CA ALA A 384 5.92 -20.23 6.33
C ALA A 384 4.63 -20.94 5.90
N ALA A 385 3.93 -21.59 6.84
CA ALA A 385 2.61 -22.18 6.61
C ALA A 385 1.58 -21.12 6.18
N ALA A 386 1.50 -19.99 6.89
CA ALA A 386 0.63 -18.88 6.52
C ALA A 386 0.93 -18.37 5.11
N LYS A 387 2.22 -18.17 4.79
CA LYS A 387 2.63 -17.75 3.46
C LYS A 387 2.22 -18.75 2.38
N ILE A 388 2.45 -20.06 2.58
CA ILE A 388 2.09 -21.08 1.58
C ILE A 388 0.58 -21.13 1.35
N LEU A 389 -0.22 -21.04 2.41
CA LEU A 389 -1.68 -20.97 2.30
C LEU A 389 -2.14 -19.71 1.55
N LEU A 390 -1.46 -18.58 1.75
CA LEU A 390 -1.72 -17.36 0.98
C LEU A 390 -1.26 -17.51 -0.47
N ASP A 391 -0.09 -18.10 -0.73
CA ASP A 391 0.45 -18.31 -2.08
C ASP A 391 -0.59 -19.05 -2.94
N VAL A 392 -1.11 -20.19 -2.45
CA VAL A 392 -2.08 -21.00 -3.21
C VAL A 392 -3.44 -20.34 -3.38
N LEU A 393 -3.86 -19.48 -2.45
CA LEU A 393 -5.08 -18.69 -2.61
C LEU A 393 -4.90 -17.63 -3.70
N ILE A 394 -3.75 -16.94 -3.71
CA ILE A 394 -3.42 -15.97 -4.77
C ILE A 394 -3.40 -16.69 -6.13
N GLU A 395 -2.74 -17.84 -6.22
CA GLU A 395 -2.69 -18.64 -7.45
C GLU A 395 -4.08 -19.07 -7.93
N LEU A 396 -4.95 -19.52 -7.03
CA LEU A 396 -6.32 -19.89 -7.36
C LEU A 396 -7.09 -18.70 -7.95
N TYR A 397 -6.92 -17.51 -7.36
CA TYR A 397 -7.53 -16.27 -7.85
C TYR A 397 -6.97 -15.84 -9.19
N ILE A 398 -5.67 -15.98 -9.44
CA ILE A 398 -5.08 -15.67 -10.75
C ILE A 398 -5.58 -16.66 -11.81
N TYR A 399 -5.65 -17.95 -11.48
CA TYR A 399 -6.06 -19.01 -12.41
C TYR A 399 -7.47 -18.79 -12.96
N TYR A 400 -8.43 -18.47 -12.10
CA TYR A 400 -9.83 -18.24 -12.50
C TYR A 400 -10.13 -16.78 -12.88
N TYR A 401 -9.14 -15.88 -12.83
CA TYR A 401 -9.34 -14.47 -13.15
C TYR A 401 -9.76 -14.28 -14.61
N GLU A 402 -9.05 -14.92 -15.53
CA GLU A 402 -9.35 -14.84 -16.98
C GLU A 402 -10.68 -15.52 -17.34
N GLU A 403 -11.15 -16.45 -16.51
CA GLU A 403 -12.48 -17.07 -16.66
C GLU A 403 -13.63 -16.13 -16.25
N GLY A 404 -13.32 -14.94 -15.72
CA GLY A 404 -14.30 -13.92 -15.37
C GLY A 404 -15.09 -14.24 -14.10
N TYR A 405 -14.50 -15.00 -13.17
CA TYR A 405 -15.15 -15.34 -11.90
C TYR A 405 -15.47 -14.08 -11.11
N SER A 406 -16.71 -13.95 -10.65
CA SER A 406 -17.07 -12.90 -9.69
C SER A 406 -16.61 -13.28 -8.28
N ALA A 407 -16.63 -12.33 -7.35
CA ALA A 407 -16.35 -12.62 -5.94
C ALA A 407 -17.29 -13.70 -5.37
N ALA A 408 -18.55 -13.72 -5.81
CA ALA A 408 -19.51 -14.75 -5.40
C ALA A 408 -19.15 -16.14 -5.95
N ASP A 409 -18.58 -16.22 -7.15
CA ASP A 409 -18.14 -17.50 -7.74
C ASP A 409 -16.94 -18.07 -6.99
N TYR A 410 -15.95 -17.23 -6.67
CA TYR A 410 -14.84 -17.63 -5.78
C TYR A 410 -15.35 -18.13 -4.43
N ARG A 411 -16.30 -17.43 -3.83
CA ARG A 411 -16.89 -17.84 -2.56
C ARG A 411 -17.53 -19.22 -2.66
N ARG A 412 -18.37 -19.43 -3.68
CA ARG A 412 -19.05 -20.72 -3.91
C ARG A 412 -18.04 -21.84 -4.14
N LEU A 413 -16.98 -21.58 -4.92
CA LEU A 413 -15.90 -22.54 -5.17
C LEU A 413 -15.22 -22.95 -3.86
N LEU A 414 -14.82 -21.97 -3.05
CA LEU A 414 -14.17 -22.22 -1.76
C LEU A 414 -15.11 -22.93 -0.76
N GLU A 415 -16.39 -22.54 -0.70
CA GLU A 415 -17.40 -23.20 0.14
C GLU A 415 -17.65 -24.64 -0.28
N TYR A 416 -17.78 -24.90 -1.57
CA TYR A 416 -17.93 -26.25 -2.11
C TYR A 416 -16.73 -27.13 -1.77
N GLY A 417 -15.52 -26.57 -1.89
CA GLY A 417 -14.27 -27.24 -1.56
C GLY A 417 -14.17 -27.72 -0.10
N THR A 418 -14.79 -26.98 0.82
CA THR A 418 -14.81 -27.30 2.27
C THR A 418 -15.87 -28.31 2.69
N ARG A 419 -16.78 -28.71 1.80
CA ARG A 419 -17.80 -29.73 2.11
C ARG A 419 -17.16 -31.12 2.25
N SER A 420 -17.76 -31.97 3.07
CA SER A 420 -17.40 -33.40 3.13
C SER A 420 -17.61 -34.06 1.77
N ALA A 421 -16.94 -35.20 1.53
CA ALA A 421 -17.08 -35.93 0.25
C ALA A 421 -18.55 -36.34 -0.01
N GLU A 422 -19.27 -36.72 1.04
CA GLU A 422 -20.70 -37.07 0.98
C GLU A 422 -21.57 -35.85 0.61
N GLU A 423 -21.34 -34.69 1.24
CA GLU A 423 -22.06 -33.44 0.92
C GLU A 423 -21.76 -32.94 -0.49
N ARG A 424 -20.54 -33.17 -1.01
CA ARG A 424 -20.19 -32.86 -2.40
C ARG A 424 -20.94 -33.75 -3.39
N GLU A 425 -20.98 -35.05 -3.16
CA GLU A 425 -21.76 -35.99 -3.98
C GLU A 425 -23.26 -35.69 -3.97
N GLU A 426 -23.81 -35.33 -2.81
CA GLU A 426 -25.22 -34.92 -2.69
C GLU A 426 -25.49 -33.63 -3.46
N THR A 427 -24.59 -32.64 -3.38
CA THR A 427 -24.71 -31.38 -4.13
C THR A 427 -24.68 -31.62 -5.64
N ILE A 428 -23.77 -32.48 -6.14
CA ILE A 428 -23.71 -32.85 -7.56
C ILE A 428 -25.01 -33.54 -7.99
N ARG A 429 -25.55 -34.43 -7.15
CA ARG A 429 -26.81 -35.12 -7.43
C ARG A 429 -27.97 -34.13 -7.59
N VAL A 430 -28.13 -33.21 -6.65
CA VAL A 430 -29.18 -32.18 -6.69
C VAL A 430 -29.02 -31.27 -7.93
N ILE A 431 -27.79 -30.89 -8.30
CA ILE A 431 -27.55 -30.09 -9.51
C ILE A 431 -27.94 -30.84 -10.78
N ASN A 432 -27.62 -32.14 -10.87
CA ASN A 432 -27.98 -32.95 -12.03
C ASN A 432 -29.49 -33.15 -12.13
N GLU A 433 -30.19 -33.40 -11.00
CA GLU A 433 -31.66 -33.46 -10.96
C GLU A 433 -32.31 -32.15 -11.42
N ILE A 434 -31.76 -30.99 -11.03
CA ILE A 434 -32.25 -29.68 -11.48
C ILE A 434 -32.01 -29.47 -12.98
N LYS A 435 -30.86 -29.90 -13.52
CA LYS A 435 -30.57 -29.80 -14.96
C LYS A 435 -31.53 -30.65 -15.78
N GLU A 436 -31.79 -31.89 -15.36
CA GLU A 436 -32.76 -32.77 -16.02
C GLU A 436 -34.16 -32.13 -16.02
N LEU A 437 -34.60 -31.53 -14.90
CA LEU A 437 -35.89 -30.84 -14.81
C LEU A 437 -35.97 -29.58 -15.68
N LEU A 438 -34.85 -28.88 -15.88
CA LEU A 438 -34.80 -27.70 -16.76
C LEU A 438 -34.81 -28.11 -18.23
N GLU A 439 -34.08 -29.16 -18.60
CA GLU A 439 -34.07 -29.73 -19.96
C GLU A 439 -35.47 -30.29 -20.33
N GLU A 440 -36.15 -30.97 -19.41
CA GLU A 440 -37.53 -31.43 -19.62
C GLU A 440 -38.54 -30.28 -19.76
N SER A 441 -38.26 -29.11 -19.17
CA SER A 441 -39.13 -27.92 -19.27
C SER A 441 -38.92 -27.06 -20.52
N GLU A 442 -37.81 -27.27 -21.24
CA GLU A 442 -37.52 -26.60 -22.52
C GLU A 442 -38.01 -27.41 -23.74
N GLU A 443 -38.41 -28.68 -23.55
CA GLU A 443 -38.99 -29.55 -24.59
C GLU A 443 -40.53 -29.50 -24.69
N ASP A 444 -41.20 -28.78 -23.79
CA ASP A 444 -42.66 -28.46 -23.82
C ASP A 444 -42.92 -27.02 -24.30
#